data_AF-A0A0C2G9Z9-F1
#
_entry.id   AF-A0A0C2G9Z9-F1
#
_cell.length_a   1.000
_cell.length_b   1.000
_cell.length_c   1.000
_cell.angle_alpha   90.00
_cell.angle_beta   90.00
_cell.angle_gamma   90.00
#
_symmetry.space_group_name_H-M   'P 1'
#
loop_
_entity.id
_entity.type
_entity.pdbx_description
1 polymer ?
#
loop_
_entity_poly.entity_id
_entity_poly.type
_entity_poly.pdbx_seq_one_letter_code
_entity_poly.pdbx_strand_id
1 'polypeptide(L)'
;MPPVTNTTASQIMSNFDDAGLYYQERFFANDGVPDAGREMIAEYRQICEQFRRFIREFSTGGVGGLHYRDELKKNYNAKHYFLEVNLGHLKQFDEDAESKLRTYPGKFLPAFEEAARTVADELTAPRPEGEEEMKDIQ
;
A
#
# COMPACT_ATOMS: atom_id res chain seq x y z
N MET A 1 19.55 -55.27 -0.81
CA MET A 1 18.29 -54.56 -0.49
C MET A 1 18.63 -53.31 0.31
N PRO A 2 18.12 -52.13 -0.09
CA PRO A 2 18.31 -50.82 0.57
C PRO A 2 17.16 -50.58 1.60
N PRO A 3 16.87 -49.37 2.19
CA PRO A 3 17.45 -48.02 1.99
C PRO A 3 17.57 -47.07 3.24
N VAL A 4 18.08 -45.85 2.97
CA VAL A 4 17.71 -44.46 3.41
C VAL A 4 18.01 -43.89 4.82
N THR A 5 18.92 -42.90 4.94
CA THR A 5 18.77 -41.40 5.04
C THR A 5 18.58 -40.91 6.50
N ASN A 6 18.95 -39.72 6.97
CA ASN A 6 19.02 -38.41 6.30
C ASN A 6 19.93 -37.43 7.10
N THR A 7 20.88 -36.82 6.39
CA THR A 7 21.40 -35.47 6.69
C THR A 7 20.26 -34.49 6.47
N THR A 8 19.98 -33.54 7.39
CA THR A 8 19.51 -32.15 7.14
C THR A 8 19.13 -31.51 8.48
N ALA A 9 19.99 -30.66 9.04
CA ALA A 9 19.60 -29.80 10.17
C ALA A 9 20.17 -28.37 10.08
N SER A 10 20.78 -27.97 8.95
CA SER A 10 21.48 -26.68 8.84
C SER A 10 20.93 -25.75 7.76
N GLN A 11 19.69 -25.94 7.32
CA GLN A 11 19.14 -25.19 6.17
C GLN A 11 17.73 -24.64 6.42
N ILE A 12 17.49 -24.12 7.63
CA ILE A 12 16.21 -23.47 7.97
C ILE A 12 16.43 -22.03 8.50
N MET A 13 17.67 -21.61 8.78
CA MET A 13 17.93 -20.31 9.43
C MET A 13 18.37 -19.17 8.50
N SER A 14 18.35 -19.35 7.18
CA SER A 14 18.89 -18.36 6.24
C SER A 14 17.87 -17.76 5.26
N ASN A 15 16.59 -18.13 5.36
CA ASN A 15 15.58 -17.81 4.35
C ASN A 15 14.40 -16.97 4.86
N PHE A 16 14.55 -16.29 6.00
CA PHE A 16 13.49 -15.43 6.57
C PHE A 16 13.73 -13.92 6.40
N ASP A 17 14.82 -13.51 5.76
CA ASP A 17 15.21 -12.08 5.65
C ASP A 17 14.95 -11.47 4.27
N ASP A 18 14.30 -12.21 3.36
CA ASP A 18 13.77 -11.66 2.11
C ASP A 18 12.24 -11.82 2.10
N ALA A 19 11.57 -11.05 2.94
CA ALA A 19 10.12 -10.88 2.87
C ALA A 19 9.77 -9.92 1.72
N GLY A 20 10.22 -10.24 0.51
CA GLY A 20 9.63 -9.75 -0.72
C GLY A 20 8.24 -10.35 -0.84
N LEU A 21 7.23 -9.72 -0.25
CA LEU A 21 5.81 -10.03 -0.47
C LEU A 21 5.44 -9.62 -1.89
N TYR A 22 5.90 -10.40 -2.87
CA TYR A 22 5.42 -10.34 -4.24
C TYR A 22 3.99 -10.87 -4.24
N TYR A 23 3.02 -9.96 -4.14
CA TYR A 23 1.60 -10.24 -4.31
C TYR A 23 1.34 -10.65 -5.77
N GLN A 24 1.66 -11.88 -6.11
CA GLN A 24 1.24 -12.52 -7.36
C GLN A 24 0.02 -13.39 -7.09
N GLU A 25 -1.06 -13.07 -7.78
CA GLU A 25 -2.42 -13.62 -7.75
C GLU A 25 -2.53 -15.10 -8.17
N ARG A 26 -1.46 -15.91 -8.01
CA ARG A 26 -1.35 -17.28 -8.53
C ARG A 26 -1.38 -18.39 -7.49
N PHE A 27 -1.53 -18.10 -6.20
CA PHE A 27 -1.51 -19.11 -5.12
C PHE A 27 -2.90 -19.57 -4.61
N PHE A 28 -4.02 -19.18 -5.24
CA PHE A 28 -5.37 -19.48 -4.71
C PHE A 28 -6.01 -20.78 -5.21
N ALA A 29 -5.30 -21.62 -5.95
CA ALA A 29 -5.87 -22.82 -6.57
C ALA A 29 -5.40 -24.13 -5.92
N ASN A 30 -5.28 -24.21 -4.57
CA ASN A 30 -5.21 -25.51 -3.93
C ASN A 30 -5.81 -25.53 -2.51
N ASP A 31 -6.49 -26.63 -2.24
CA ASP A 31 -7.45 -26.97 -1.20
C ASP A 31 -7.20 -26.56 0.27
N GLY A 32 -8.27 -26.10 0.92
CA GLY A 32 -8.65 -26.54 2.28
C GLY A 32 -7.89 -26.02 3.50
N VAL A 33 -6.87 -25.16 3.35
CA VAL A 33 -6.18 -24.53 4.49
C VAL A 33 -6.87 -23.20 4.82
N PRO A 34 -7.25 -22.92 6.09
CA PRO A 34 -7.97 -21.71 6.43
C PRO A 34 -7.08 -20.49 6.21
N ASP A 35 -7.50 -19.70 5.23
CA ASP A 35 -7.96 -18.30 5.38
C ASP A 35 -6.99 -17.23 5.89
N ALA A 36 -5.91 -17.53 6.62
CA ALA A 36 -5.02 -16.50 7.18
C ALA A 36 -4.33 -15.63 6.09
N GLY A 37 -3.95 -16.25 4.97
CA GLY A 37 -3.44 -15.51 3.81
C GLY A 37 -4.52 -14.64 3.16
N ARG A 38 -5.75 -15.15 3.04
CA ARG A 38 -6.90 -14.44 2.44
C ARG A 38 -7.37 -13.28 3.31
N GLU A 39 -7.39 -13.44 4.62
CA GLU A 39 -7.66 -12.39 5.60
C GLU A 39 -6.63 -11.27 5.51
N MET A 40 -5.33 -11.60 5.44
CA MET A 40 -4.27 -10.60 5.28
C MET A 40 -4.41 -9.81 3.96
N ILE A 41 -4.79 -10.49 2.87
CA ILE A 41 -5.09 -9.86 1.58
C ILE A 41 -6.30 -8.93 1.67
N ALA A 42 -7.37 -9.39 2.29
CA ALA A 42 -8.58 -8.59 2.46
C ALA A 42 -8.28 -7.34 3.32
N GLU A 43 -7.53 -7.49 4.42
CA GLU A 43 -7.11 -6.38 5.27
C GLU A 43 -6.28 -5.35 4.50
N TYR A 44 -5.27 -5.81 3.73
CA TYR A 44 -4.41 -4.92 2.94
C TYR A 44 -5.19 -4.18 1.84
N ARG A 45 -6.14 -4.85 1.18
CA ARG A 45 -7.00 -4.20 0.19
C ARG A 45 -7.92 -3.17 0.84
N GLN A 46 -8.53 -3.52 1.98
CA GLN A 46 -9.44 -2.63 2.71
C GLN A 46 -8.73 -1.38 3.23
N ILE A 47 -7.49 -1.52 3.73
CA ILE A 47 -6.72 -0.36 4.23
C ILE A 47 -6.23 0.52 3.07
N CYS A 48 -5.84 -0.08 1.93
CA CYS A 48 -5.50 0.68 0.72
C CYS A 48 -6.71 1.51 0.24
N GLU A 49 -7.92 0.95 0.26
CA GLU A 49 -9.15 1.68 -0.06
C GLU A 49 -9.43 2.83 0.91
N GLN A 50 -9.22 2.64 2.21
CA GLN A 50 -9.35 3.69 3.22
C GLN A 50 -8.37 4.85 2.94
N PHE A 51 -7.11 4.55 2.65
CA PHE A 51 -6.12 5.57 2.29
C PHE A 51 -6.48 6.29 0.99
N ARG A 52 -6.97 5.58 -0.03
CA ARG A 52 -7.45 6.22 -1.28
C ARG A 52 -8.58 7.21 -1.01
N ARG A 53 -9.53 6.84 -0.14
CA ARG A 53 -10.64 7.73 0.25
C ARG A 53 -10.14 8.93 1.03
N PHE A 54 -9.24 8.73 2.00
CA PHE A 54 -8.62 9.82 2.75
C PHE A 54 -7.97 10.86 1.83
N ILE A 55 -7.12 10.43 0.89
CA ILE A 55 -6.43 11.34 -0.03
C ILE A 55 -7.43 12.13 -0.90
N ARG A 56 -8.55 11.52 -1.31
CA ARG A 56 -9.56 12.15 -2.17
C ARG A 56 -10.51 13.07 -1.43
N GLU A 57 -10.98 12.64 -0.27
CA GLU A 57 -12.16 13.18 0.40
C GLU A 57 -11.78 14.12 1.56
N PHE A 58 -10.57 14.01 2.12
CA PHE A 58 -10.19 14.80 3.27
C PHE A 58 -10.14 16.30 2.94
N SER A 59 -10.83 17.08 3.78
CA SER A 59 -10.82 18.53 3.78
C SER A 59 -10.70 19.02 5.22
N THR A 60 -9.95 20.09 5.42
CA THR A 60 -9.77 20.73 6.74
C THR A 60 -11.01 21.52 7.19
N GLY A 61 -12.09 21.50 6.41
CA GLY A 61 -13.29 22.29 6.63
C GLY A 61 -13.14 23.74 6.14
N GLY A 62 -14.27 24.38 5.83
CA GLY A 62 -14.33 25.75 5.29
C GLY A 62 -14.44 25.79 3.77
N VAL A 63 -13.99 26.90 3.17
CA VAL A 63 -13.99 27.10 1.70
C VAL A 63 -12.75 26.49 1.02
N GLY A 64 -11.88 25.83 1.81
CA GLY A 64 -10.71 25.12 1.32
C GLY A 64 -11.14 23.82 0.65
N GLY A 65 -10.58 23.55 -0.54
CA GLY A 65 -10.87 22.37 -1.34
C GLY A 65 -10.45 21.05 -0.68
N LEU A 66 -10.10 20.08 -1.52
CA LEU A 66 -9.72 18.74 -1.08
C LEU A 66 -8.20 18.76 -0.83
N HIS A 67 -7.81 18.85 0.44
CA HIS A 67 -6.47 19.25 0.85
C HIS A 67 -5.36 18.38 0.21
N TYR A 68 -5.39 17.08 0.48
CA TYR A 68 -4.37 16.15 -0.04
C TYR A 68 -4.50 15.89 -1.53
N ARG A 69 -5.73 15.90 -2.06
CA ARG A 69 -5.98 15.74 -3.49
C ARG A 69 -5.33 16.87 -4.30
N ASP A 70 -5.55 18.11 -3.87
CA ASP A 70 -5.05 19.29 -4.57
C ASP A 70 -3.53 19.41 -4.43
N GLU A 71 -2.98 19.06 -3.26
CA GLU A 71 -1.54 19.00 -3.02
C GLU A 71 -0.86 17.92 -3.88
N LEU A 72 -1.40 16.70 -3.89
CA LEU A 72 -0.88 15.59 -4.69
C LEU A 72 -0.82 15.94 -6.17
N LYS A 73 -1.90 16.53 -6.71
CA LYS A 73 -1.95 16.97 -8.11
C LYS A 73 -0.91 18.05 -8.40
N LYS A 74 -0.77 19.03 -7.50
CA LYS A 74 0.20 20.13 -7.63
C LYS A 74 1.63 19.59 -7.63
N ASN A 75 1.97 18.73 -6.67
CA ASN A 75 3.30 18.16 -6.53
C ASN A 75 3.65 17.28 -7.74
N TYR A 76 2.74 16.41 -8.17
CA TYR A 76 2.96 15.55 -9.33
C TYR A 76 3.22 16.35 -10.62
N ASN A 77 2.41 17.38 -10.89
CA ASN A 77 2.61 18.28 -12.04
C ASN A 77 3.93 19.06 -11.97
N ALA A 78 4.44 19.32 -10.76
CA ALA A 78 5.73 19.96 -10.52
C ALA A 78 6.91 18.96 -10.52
N LYS A 79 6.67 17.67 -10.81
CA LYS A 79 7.66 16.57 -10.74
C LYS A 79 8.24 16.36 -9.34
N HIS A 80 7.47 16.76 -8.33
CA HIS A 80 7.69 16.43 -6.94
C HIS A 80 6.84 15.21 -6.59
N TYR A 81 7.44 14.04 -6.58
CA TYR A 81 6.72 12.78 -6.38
C TYR A 81 6.62 12.41 -4.89
N PHE A 82 6.10 13.35 -4.08
CA PHE A 82 5.89 13.14 -2.65
C PHE A 82 4.59 13.78 -2.17
N LEU A 83 4.03 13.25 -1.08
CA LEU A 83 2.87 13.81 -0.39
C LEU A 83 3.13 13.86 1.12
N GLU A 84 3.16 15.06 1.69
CA GLU A 84 3.29 15.21 3.15
C GLU A 84 1.93 14.99 3.82
N VAL A 85 1.86 14.04 4.75
CA VAL A 85 0.61 13.66 5.41
C VAL A 85 0.70 13.92 6.91
N ASN A 86 -0.29 14.63 7.44
CA ASN A 86 -0.46 14.80 8.88
C ASN A 86 -1.26 13.62 9.46
N LEU A 87 -0.66 12.83 10.35
CA LEU A 87 -1.34 11.71 11.01
C LEU A 87 -2.55 12.14 11.84
N GLY A 88 -2.58 13.37 12.36
CA GLY A 88 -3.76 13.91 13.04
C GLY A 88 -4.96 14.06 12.11
N HIS A 89 -4.73 14.40 10.84
CA HIS A 89 -5.78 14.45 9.82
C HIS A 89 -6.26 13.04 9.45
N LEU A 90 -5.34 12.09 9.32
CA LEU A 90 -5.70 10.69 9.07
C LEU A 90 -6.53 10.14 10.23
N LYS A 91 -6.12 10.38 11.47
CA LYS A 91 -6.87 10.00 12.68
C LYS A 91 -8.27 10.61 12.71
N GLN A 92 -8.41 11.87 12.30
CA GLN A 92 -9.72 12.54 12.23
C GLN A 92 -10.64 11.90 11.18
N PHE A 93 -10.07 11.37 10.09
CA PHE A 93 -10.82 10.74 9.01
C PHE A 93 -11.14 9.26 9.31
N ASP A 94 -10.15 8.51 9.75
CA ASP A 94 -10.22 7.08 10.07
C ASP A 94 -9.19 6.72 11.16
N GLU A 95 -9.68 6.49 12.37
CA GLU A 95 -8.84 6.17 13.54
C GLU A 95 -8.21 4.76 13.44
N ASP A 96 -8.90 3.79 12.82
CA ASP A 96 -8.34 2.44 12.63
C ASP A 96 -7.16 2.49 11.65
N ALA A 97 -7.31 3.25 10.56
CA ALA A 97 -6.26 3.40 9.57
C ALA A 97 -5.01 4.10 10.13
N GLU A 98 -5.19 5.16 10.92
CA GLU A 98 -4.06 5.82 11.59
C GLU A 98 -3.38 4.90 12.60
N SER A 99 -4.16 4.22 13.43
CA SER A 99 -3.63 3.30 14.45
C SER A 99 -2.81 2.18 13.82
N LYS A 100 -3.30 1.58 12.73
CA LYS A 100 -2.59 0.54 11.97
C LYS A 100 -1.29 1.06 11.37
N LEU A 101 -1.35 2.21 10.68
CA LEU A 101 -0.16 2.81 10.07
C LEU A 101 0.91 3.17 11.10
N ARG A 102 0.49 3.72 12.24
CA ARG A 102 1.37 4.08 13.35
C ARG A 102 1.98 2.86 14.04
N THR A 103 1.22 1.78 14.16
CA THR A 103 1.68 0.56 14.85
C THR A 103 2.57 -0.30 13.95
N TYR A 104 2.25 -0.41 12.67
CA TYR A 104 2.97 -1.25 11.70
C TYR A 104 3.30 -0.48 10.41
N PRO A 105 4.16 0.55 10.45
CA PRO A 105 4.47 1.37 9.27
C PRO A 105 5.07 0.54 8.14
N GLY A 106 5.95 -0.42 8.42
CA GLY A 106 6.52 -1.30 7.38
C GLY A 106 5.49 -2.18 6.65
N LYS A 107 4.31 -2.42 7.24
CA LYS A 107 3.23 -3.19 6.62
C LYS A 107 2.25 -2.30 5.85
N PHE A 108 1.93 -1.12 6.40
CA PHE A 108 0.83 -0.29 5.90
C PHE A 108 1.27 0.97 5.14
N LEU A 109 2.52 1.42 5.28
CA LEU A 109 3.03 2.53 4.46
C LEU A 109 3.06 2.18 2.96
N PRO A 110 3.45 0.96 2.52
CA PRO A 110 3.34 0.58 1.11
C PRO A 110 1.90 0.65 0.56
N ALA A 111 0.89 0.32 1.39
CA ALA A 111 -0.52 0.48 1.01
C ALA A 111 -0.90 1.96 0.82
N PHE A 112 -0.31 2.85 1.61
CA PHE A 112 -0.51 4.28 1.47
C PHE A 112 0.13 4.83 0.19
N GLU A 113 1.35 4.40 -0.13
CA GLU A 113 2.05 4.76 -1.39
C GLU A 113 1.27 4.26 -2.62
N GLU A 114 0.75 3.02 -2.56
CA GLU A 114 -0.11 2.45 -3.61
C GLU A 114 -1.40 3.24 -3.78
N ALA A 115 -2.02 3.64 -2.67
CA ALA A 115 -3.20 4.50 -2.67
C ALA A 115 -2.90 5.87 -3.30
N ALA A 116 -1.81 6.51 -2.90
CA ALA A 116 -1.38 7.80 -3.43
C ALA A 116 -1.06 7.72 -4.92
N ARG A 117 -0.35 6.67 -5.35
CA ARG A 117 -0.09 6.38 -6.76
C ARG A 117 -1.41 6.29 -7.53
N THR A 118 -2.33 5.44 -7.08
CA THR A 118 -3.59 5.26 -7.79
C THR A 118 -4.40 6.57 -7.89
N VAL A 119 -4.41 7.38 -6.83
CA VAL A 119 -5.08 8.69 -6.86
C VAL A 119 -4.38 9.65 -7.81
N ALA A 120 -3.05 9.73 -7.80
CA ALA A 120 -2.31 10.61 -8.71
C ALA A 120 -2.56 10.25 -10.18
N ASP A 121 -2.69 8.96 -10.50
CA ASP A 121 -2.99 8.50 -11.86
C ASP A 121 -4.35 9.04 -12.33
N GLU A 122 -5.37 8.86 -11.49
CA GLU A 122 -6.73 9.33 -11.76
C GLU A 122 -6.83 10.87 -11.86
N LEU A 123 -5.98 11.60 -11.14
CA LEU A 123 -5.98 13.08 -11.16
C LEU A 123 -5.22 13.67 -12.36
N THR A 124 -4.32 12.90 -12.97
CA THR A 124 -3.42 13.36 -14.03
C THR A 124 -3.76 12.78 -15.41
N ALA A 125 -4.73 11.87 -15.49
CA ALA A 125 -5.21 11.32 -16.75
C ALA A 125 -6.11 12.31 -17.56
N PRO A 126 -6.01 12.33 -18.91
CA PRO A 126 -4.96 11.72 -19.72
C PRO A 126 -3.66 12.52 -19.63
N ARG A 127 -2.54 11.81 -19.46
CA ARG A 127 -1.23 12.43 -19.36
C ARG A 127 -0.72 12.88 -20.74
N PRO A 128 0.10 13.94 -20.81
CA PRO A 128 0.72 14.36 -22.06
C PRO A 128 1.65 13.26 -22.61
N GLU A 129 1.77 13.23 -23.94
CA GLU A 129 2.61 12.29 -24.68
C GLU A 129 4.08 12.39 -24.20
N GLY A 130 4.67 11.25 -23.80
CA GLY A 130 6.02 11.19 -23.24
C GLY A 130 6.12 11.15 -21.70
N GLU A 131 5.01 11.31 -20.97
CA GLU A 131 4.92 11.13 -19.50
C GLU A 131 4.01 9.95 -19.11
N GLU A 132 4.02 8.90 -19.94
CA GLU A 132 3.19 7.71 -19.76
C GLU A 132 3.65 6.87 -18.54
N GLU A 133 4.95 6.86 -18.24
CA GLU A 133 5.48 6.13 -17.08
C GLU A 133 5.10 6.82 -15.78
N MET A 134 4.41 6.08 -14.92
CA MET A 134 4.05 6.55 -13.58
C MET A 134 5.24 6.51 -12.64
N LYS A 135 5.44 7.61 -11.91
CA LYS A 135 6.41 7.67 -10.83
C LYS A 135 5.80 7.26 -9.50
N ASP A 136 6.61 6.56 -8.72
CA ASP A 136 6.32 6.18 -7.35
C ASP A 136 6.23 7.42 -6.47
N ILE A 137 5.29 7.42 -5.54
CA ILE A 137 5.06 8.53 -4.61
C ILE A 137 5.61 8.11 -3.25
N GLN A 138 6.34 9.00 -2.59
CA GLN A 138 6.95 8.79 -1.29
C GLN A 138 6.34 9.70 -0.22
#